data_AF-A0A6G1RAU8-F1
#
_entry.id   AF-A0A6G1RAU8-F1
#
_cell.length_a   1.000
_cell.length_b   1.000
_cell.length_c   1.000
_cell.angle_alpha   90.00
_cell.angle_beta   90.00
_cell.angle_gamma   90.00
#
_symmetry.space_group_name_H-M   'P 1'
#
loop_
_entity.id
_entity.type
_entity.pdbx_description
1 polymer ?
#
loop_
_entity_poly.entity_id
_entity_poly.type
_entity_poly.pdbx_seq_one_letter_code
_entity_poly.pdbx_strand_id
1 'polypeptide(L)'
;LGANGYVFAIDLNGYVLLHPNLQPQIINFREPVTLDFLDAELEDENKEEIRRSMIDGNDGQRFIKTLIKSLDEQYIDEVFRTYTWAPIKSTNYSLGLVLPPYSTYYIQANLSDQILQVKYFEYLLPNS
;
A
#
# COMPACT_ATOMS: atom_id res chain seq x y z
N LEU A 1 2.14 -1.64 -9.93
CA LEU A 1 1.93 -2.32 -8.63
C LEU A 1 1.41 -3.72 -8.90
N GLY A 2 2.10 -4.76 -8.43
CA GLY A 2 1.49 -6.10 -8.32
C GLY A 2 0.60 -6.18 -7.07
N ALA A 3 -0.04 -7.32 -6.81
CA ALA A 3 -0.99 -7.51 -5.71
C ALA A 3 -0.43 -7.18 -4.30
N ASN A 4 0.89 -7.29 -4.13
CA ASN A 4 1.57 -7.11 -2.85
C ASN A 4 2.21 -5.72 -2.66
N GLY A 5 2.04 -4.83 -3.66
CA GLY A 5 2.48 -3.43 -3.54
C GLY A 5 1.31 -2.54 -3.19
N TYR A 6 1.53 -1.56 -2.32
CA TYR A 6 0.48 -0.65 -1.87
C TYR A 6 1.03 0.75 -1.62
N VAL A 7 0.13 1.72 -1.59
CA VAL A 7 0.39 3.12 -1.26
C VAL A 7 -0.23 3.40 0.09
N PHE A 8 0.43 4.22 0.89
CA PHE A 8 -0.09 4.73 2.15
C PHE A 8 0.21 6.21 2.30
N ALA A 9 -0.53 6.91 3.15
CA ALA A 9 -0.29 8.31 3.45
C ALA A 9 -0.47 8.58 4.94
N ILE A 10 0.41 9.41 5.52
CA ILE A 10 0.35 9.80 6.92
C ILE A 10 0.36 11.32 7.08
N ASP A 11 -0.19 11.81 8.20
CA ASP A 11 -0.05 13.20 8.63
C ASP A 11 1.21 13.43 9.50
N LEU A 12 1.40 14.67 9.96
CA LEU A 12 2.49 15.05 10.86
C LEU A 12 2.41 14.42 12.27
N ASN A 13 1.30 13.77 12.62
CA ASN A 13 1.15 13.05 13.87
C ASN A 13 1.44 11.55 13.72
N GLY A 14 1.50 11.05 12.47
CA GLY A 14 1.66 9.63 12.13
C GLY A 14 0.37 8.89 11.84
N TYR A 15 -0.78 9.57 11.83
CA TYR A 15 -2.07 8.96 11.53
C TYR A 15 -2.22 8.66 10.05
N VAL A 16 -2.71 7.47 9.72
CA VAL A 16 -2.92 7.04 8.33
C VAL A 16 -4.19 7.65 7.74
N LEU A 17 -4.06 8.24 6.54
CA LEU A 17 -5.18 8.71 5.73
C LEU A 17 -5.61 7.68 4.68
N LEU A 18 -4.63 6.89 4.24
CA LEU A 18 -4.77 5.86 3.22
C LEU A 18 -3.89 4.69 3.66
N HIS A 19 -4.48 3.51 3.80
CA HIS A 19 -3.76 2.26 4.04
C HIS A 19 -4.68 1.07 3.72
N PRO A 20 -4.18 -0.06 3.17
CA PRO A 20 -5.02 -1.24 2.93
C PRO A 20 -5.76 -1.76 4.17
N ASN A 21 -5.14 -1.63 5.35
CA ASN A 21 -5.73 -2.05 6.62
C ASN A 21 -6.62 -0.98 7.28
N LEU A 22 -6.79 0.19 6.66
CA LEU A 22 -7.70 1.23 7.16
C LEU A 22 -9.14 0.84 6.82
N GLN A 23 -9.86 0.33 7.81
CA GLN A 23 -11.26 -0.07 7.63
C GLN A 23 -12.22 1.10 7.92
N PRO A 24 -13.26 1.31 7.10
CA PRO A 24 -14.30 2.28 7.42
C PRO A 24 -15.06 1.79 8.66
N GLN A 25 -15.18 2.62 9.69
CA GLN A 25 -16.06 2.30 10.81
C GLN A 25 -17.51 2.40 10.34
N ILE A 26 -18.21 1.28 10.37
CA ILE A 26 -19.65 1.21 10.17
C ILE A 26 -20.26 1.56 11.54
N ILE A 27 -21.08 2.62 11.61
CA ILE A 27 -21.94 3.06 12.73
C ILE A 27 -21.42 4.31 13.52
N ASN A 28 -21.98 5.48 13.20
CA ASN A 28 -22.31 6.62 14.09
C ASN A 28 -21.28 7.16 15.11
N PHE A 29 -19.98 7.22 14.79
CA PHE A 29 -19.04 7.99 15.60
C PHE A 29 -18.95 9.45 15.16
N ARG A 30 -19.02 10.37 16.14
CA ARG A 30 -18.72 11.81 15.97
C ARG A 30 -17.21 12.07 15.94
N GLU A 31 -16.39 11.07 16.24
CA GLU A 31 -14.94 11.16 16.33
C GLU A 31 -14.28 10.61 15.05
N PRO A 32 -13.23 11.28 14.54
CA PRO A 32 -12.50 10.81 13.37
C PRO A 32 -11.75 9.50 13.68
N VAL A 33 -11.62 8.63 12.68
CA VAL A 33 -10.80 7.41 12.78
C VAL A 33 -9.33 7.83 12.79
N THR A 34 -8.69 7.72 13.95
CA THR A 34 -7.25 7.96 14.11
C THR A 34 -6.54 6.62 14.31
N LEU A 35 -6.06 6.03 13.21
CA LEU A 35 -5.21 4.84 13.24
C LEU A 35 -3.77 5.27 12.99
N ASP A 36 -2.82 4.89 13.83
CA ASP A 36 -1.40 5.16 13.58
C ASP A 36 -0.83 4.20 12.53
N PHE A 37 0.22 4.62 11.82
CA PHE A 37 0.95 3.74 10.91
C PHE A 37 1.50 2.47 11.60
N LEU A 38 2.01 2.60 12.83
CA LEU A 38 2.54 1.45 13.58
C LEU A 38 1.45 0.52 14.13
N ASP A 39 0.20 0.98 14.18
CA ASP A 39 -0.96 0.14 14.51
C ASP A 39 -1.53 -0.53 13.25
N ALA A 40 -1.44 0.16 12.11
CA ALA A 40 -1.92 -0.34 10.82
C ALA A 40 -1.06 -1.47 10.26
N GLU A 41 0.22 -1.53 10.66
CA GLU A 41 1.16 -2.57 10.29
C GLU A 41 1.76 -3.25 11.53
N LEU A 42 2.46 -4.38 11.36
CA LEU A 42 3.27 -4.94 12.45
C LEU A 42 4.44 -4.00 12.76
N GLU A 43 4.52 -3.56 14.02
CA GLU A 43 5.54 -2.66 14.55
C GLU A 43 6.96 -3.22 14.35
N ASP A 44 7.89 -2.35 13.94
CA ASP A 44 9.27 -2.67 13.60
C ASP A 44 10.14 -1.41 13.76
N GLU A 45 11.34 -1.53 14.31
CA GLU A 45 12.25 -0.39 14.52
C GLU A 45 12.53 0.38 13.21
N ASN A 46 12.63 -0.32 12.08
CA ASN A 46 12.83 0.34 10.79
C ASN A 46 11.59 1.14 10.36
N LYS A 47 10.38 0.66 10.70
CA LYS A 47 9.12 1.35 10.41
C LYS A 47 8.93 2.57 11.28
N GLU A 48 9.38 2.54 12.54
CA GLU A 48 9.43 3.73 13.38
C GLU A 48 10.31 4.83 12.77
N GLU A 49 11.49 4.46 12.26
CA GLU A 49 12.40 5.39 11.60
C GLU A 49 11.80 5.96 10.31
N ILE A 50 11.12 5.13 9.51
CA ILE A 50 10.38 5.57 8.32
C ILE A 50 9.27 6.55 8.71
N ARG A 51 8.45 6.21 9.71
CA ARG A 51 7.38 7.05 10.26
C ARG A 51 7.91 8.40 10.69
N ARG A 52 9.01 8.42 11.46
CA ARG A 52 9.66 9.66 11.93
C ARG A 52 10.17 10.49 10.76
N SER A 53 10.87 9.86 9.80
CA SER A 53 11.36 10.53 8.59
C SER A 53 10.24 11.21 7.79
N MET A 54 9.11 10.51 7.63
CA MET A 54 7.93 11.03 6.93
C MET A 54 7.23 12.16 7.70
N ILE A 55 7.17 12.11 9.03
CA ILE A 55 6.63 13.18 9.89
C ILE A 55 7.51 14.43 9.82
N ASP A 56 8.83 14.24 9.82
CA ASP A 56 9.81 15.32 9.67
C ASP A 56 9.83 15.92 8.25
N GLY A 57 9.05 15.36 7.32
CA GLY A 57 8.90 15.84 5.95
C GLY A 57 10.08 15.50 5.04
N ASN A 58 10.88 14.49 5.39
CA ASN A 58 11.98 14.03 4.56
C ASN A 58 11.50 13.02 3.52
N ASP A 59 12.15 12.99 2.36
CA ASP A 59 12.03 11.89 1.40
C ASP A 59 13.08 10.81 1.65
N GLY A 60 12.81 9.59 1.19
CA GLY A 60 13.74 8.50 1.38
C GLY A 60 13.27 7.17 0.81
N GLN A 61 14.17 6.19 0.90
CA GLN A 61 13.90 4.82 0.54
C GLN A 61 14.62 3.87 1.50
N ARG A 62 13.98 2.75 1.83
CA ARG A 62 14.56 1.70 2.65
C ARG A 62 14.13 0.32 2.17
N PHE A 63 15.10 -0.58 2.07
CA PHE A 63 14.86 -2.00 1.85
C PHE A 63 14.95 -2.73 3.18
N ILE A 64 13.85 -3.31 3.64
CA ILE A 64 13.77 -3.98 4.94
C ILE A 64 13.13 -5.35 4.81
N LYS A 65 13.51 -6.23 5.75
CA LYS A 65 12.81 -7.47 6.01
C LYS A 65 11.72 -7.16 7.03
N THR A 66 10.47 -7.50 6.73
CA THR A 66 9.33 -7.16 7.57
C THR A 66 8.32 -8.30 7.62
N LEU A 67 7.53 -8.34 8.69
CA LEU A 67 6.46 -9.29 8.88
C LEU A 67 5.16 -8.74 8.28
N ILE A 68 4.44 -9.55 7.51
CA ILE A 68 3.14 -9.22 6.95
C ILE A 68 2.13 -10.26 7.42
N LYS A 69 0.99 -9.78 7.93
CA LYS A 69 -0.14 -10.63 8.30
C LYS A 69 -0.92 -11.02 7.06
N SER A 70 -1.34 -12.28 6.98
CA SER A 70 -2.21 -12.75 5.91
C SER A 70 -3.60 -12.10 5.98
N LEU A 71 -4.31 -12.11 4.84
CA LEU A 71 -5.66 -11.53 4.75
C LEU A 71 -6.69 -12.22 5.67
N ASP A 72 -6.52 -13.52 5.92
CA ASP A 72 -7.34 -14.30 6.84
C ASP A 72 -6.89 -14.19 8.30
N GLU A 73 -5.83 -13.42 8.56
CA GLU A 73 -5.28 -13.15 9.87
C GLU A 73 -4.66 -14.35 10.61
N GLN A 74 -4.47 -15.49 9.93
CA GLN A 74 -3.99 -16.74 10.56
C GLN A 74 -2.48 -16.96 10.42
N TYR A 75 -1.82 -16.26 9.50
CA TYR A 75 -0.41 -16.46 9.18
C TYR A 75 0.37 -15.14 9.20
N ILE A 76 1.66 -15.26 9.49
CA ILE A 76 2.63 -14.18 9.41
C ILE A 76 3.75 -14.63 8.47
N ASP A 77 3.90 -13.89 7.38
CA ASP A 77 4.97 -14.11 6.41
C ASP A 77 6.09 -13.11 6.63
N GLU A 78 7.32 -13.61 6.66
CA GLU A 78 8.51 -12.77 6.68
C GLU A 78 8.97 -12.49 5.25
N VAL A 79 8.92 -11.22 4.85
CA VAL A 79 9.16 -10.81 3.46
C VAL A 79 10.02 -9.57 3.34
N PHE A 80 10.74 -9.47 2.24
CA PHE A 80 11.45 -8.25 1.89
C PHE A 80 10.53 -7.24 1.19
N ARG A 81 10.63 -5.98 1.59
CA ARG A 81 9.88 -4.86 1.04
C ARG A 81 10.78 -3.63 0.89
N THR A 82 10.52 -2.88 -0.18
CA THR A 82 11.10 -1.55 -0.39
C THR A 82 10.04 -0.52 -0.05
N TYR A 83 10.30 0.28 0.97
CA TYR A 83 9.52 1.46 1.32
C TYR A 83 10.17 2.66 0.65
N THR A 84 9.39 3.47 -0.05
CA THR A 84 9.83 4.75 -0.62
C THR A 84 8.83 5.81 -0.21
N TRP A 85 9.28 6.95 0.28
CA TRP A 85 8.39 7.99 0.78
C TRP A 85 8.86 9.38 0.38
N ALA A 86 7.91 10.31 0.32
CA ALA A 86 8.17 11.72 0.04
C ALA A 86 7.04 12.61 0.60
N PRO A 87 7.35 13.86 0.98
CA PRO A 87 6.32 14.83 1.38
C PRO A 87 5.46 15.26 0.18
N ILE A 88 4.17 15.46 0.40
CA ILE A 88 3.26 16.04 -0.59
C ILE A 88 3.36 17.56 -0.53
N LYS A 89 3.77 18.18 -1.65
CA LYS A 89 3.94 19.63 -1.75
C LYS A 89 2.67 20.37 -1.32
N SER A 90 2.85 21.42 -0.52
CA SER A 90 1.77 22.30 -0.04
C SER A 90 0.71 21.62 0.84
N THR A 91 1.04 20.49 1.47
CA THR A 91 0.20 19.84 2.48
C THR A 91 1.05 19.36 3.66
N ASN A 92 0.40 18.95 4.74
CA ASN A 92 1.03 18.39 5.94
C ASN A 92 1.05 16.85 5.89
N TYR A 93 1.08 16.27 4.69
CA TYR A 93 1.00 14.84 4.46
C TYR A 93 2.23 14.33 3.74
N SER A 94 2.60 13.10 4.05
CA SER A 94 3.66 12.35 3.38
C SER A 94 3.07 11.10 2.74
N LEU A 95 3.50 10.81 1.51
CA LEU A 95 3.07 9.65 0.73
C LEU A 95 4.15 8.58 0.78
N GLY A 96 3.75 7.34 1.06
CA GLY A 96 4.60 6.16 1.05
C GLY A 96 4.15 5.15 -0.01
N LEU A 97 5.11 4.47 -0.61
CA LEU A 97 4.93 3.39 -1.58
C LEU A 97 5.73 2.17 -1.11
N VAL A 98 5.04 1.04 -1.01
CA VAL A 98 5.63 -0.23 -0.60
C VAL A 98 5.61 -1.19 -1.79
N LEU A 99 6.76 -1.73 -2.15
CA LEU A 99 6.91 -2.68 -3.26
C LEU A 99 7.71 -3.93 -2.85
N PRO A 100 7.24 -5.13 -3.22
CA PRO A 100 8.10 -6.32 -3.24
C PRO A 100 9.25 -6.17 -4.22
N PRO A 101 10.41 -6.81 -3.98
CA PRO A 101 11.58 -6.74 -4.87
C PRO A 101 11.28 -7.25 -6.30
N TYR A 102 10.35 -8.20 -6.44
CA TYR A 102 9.95 -8.77 -7.73
C TYR A 102 8.93 -7.93 -8.51
N SER A 103 8.45 -6.81 -7.95
CA SER A 103 7.38 -5.99 -8.56
C SER A 103 7.86 -4.77 -9.34
N THR A 104 9.14 -4.76 -9.70
CA THR A 104 9.81 -3.69 -10.47
C THR A 104 9.37 -3.61 -11.92
N TYR A 105 8.87 -4.71 -12.49
CA TYR A 105 8.37 -4.77 -13.87
C TYR A 105 6.87 -5.04 -13.87
N TYR A 106 6.18 -4.54 -14.90
CA TYR A 106 4.77 -4.80 -15.14
C TYR A 106 4.54 -5.17 -16.60
N ILE A 107 3.51 -5.99 -16.83
CA ILE A 107 3.09 -6.34 -18.18
C ILE A 107 2.18 -5.22 -18.68
N GLN A 108 2.57 -4.58 -19.78
CA GLN A 108 1.71 -3.68 -20.50
C GLN A 108 1.11 -4.42 -21.70
N ALA A 109 -0.20 -4.66 -21.64
CA ALA A 109 -0.91 -5.29 -22.74
C ALA A 109 -0.92 -4.36 -23.96
N ASN A 110 -0.43 -4.85 -25.10
CA ASN A 110 -0.51 -4.16 -26.38
C ASN A 110 -1.48 -4.90 -27.29
N LEU A 111 -2.77 -4.63 -27.12
CA LEU A 111 -3.83 -5.18 -27.98
C LEU A 111 -4.29 -4.11 -28.98
N SER A 112 -3.55 -3.92 -30.06
CA SER A 112 -3.95 -3.04 -31.15
C SER A 112 -5.01 -3.66 -32.08
N ASP A 113 -5.10 -4.99 -32.13
CA ASP A 113 -6.03 -5.72 -32.99
C ASP A 113 -7.41 -5.89 -32.35
N GLN A 114 -8.44 -5.34 -32.98
CA GLN A 114 -9.82 -5.39 -32.53
C GLN A 114 -10.43 -6.80 -32.57
N ILE A 115 -10.03 -7.65 -33.51
CA ILE A 115 -10.55 -9.02 -33.63
C ILE A 115 -10.03 -9.87 -32.47
N LEU A 116 -8.74 -9.71 -32.13
CA LEU A 116 -8.16 -10.38 -30.96
C LEU A 116 -8.83 -9.94 -29.66
N GLN A 117 -9.11 -8.64 -29.51
CA GLN A 117 -9.84 -8.14 -28.34
C GLN A 117 -11.22 -8.80 -28.18
N VAL A 118 -12.03 -8.84 -29.24
CA VAL A 118 -13.38 -9.45 -29.20
C VAL A 118 -13.29 -10.94 -28.83
N LYS A 119 -12.35 -11.67 -29.42
CA LYS A 119 -12.14 -13.09 -29.10
C LYS A 119 -11.82 -13.30 -27.62
N TYR A 120 -11.02 -12.44 -27.00
CA TYR A 120 -10.73 -12.53 -25.56
C TYR A 120 -11.97 -12.24 -24.70
N PHE A 121 -12.85 -11.33 -25.11
CA PHE A 121 -14.10 -11.06 -24.39
C PHE A 121 -15.08 -12.25 -24.43
N GLU A 122 -15.16 -12.97 -25.54
CA GLU A 122 -16.02 -14.16 -25.66
C GLU A 122 -15.65 -15.26 -24.65
N TYR A 123 -14.35 -15.43 -24.33
CA TYR A 123 -13.91 -16.39 -23.30
C TYR A 123 -14.37 -16.05 -21.87
N LEU A 124 -14.75 -14.80 -21.61
CA LEU A 124 -15.24 -14.35 -20.30
C LEU A 124 -16.75 -14.54 -20.15
N LEU A 125 -17.47 -14.85 -21.24
CA LEU A 125 -18.89 -15.14 -21.18
C LEU A 125 -19.11 -16.53 -20.55
N PRO A 126 -20.10 -16.66 -19.64
CA PRO A 126 -20.44 -17.97 -19.10
C PRO A 126 -20.90 -18.88 -20.24
N ASN A 127 -20.44 -20.13 -20.23
CA ASN A 127 -20.99 -21.17 -21.12
C ASN A 127 -22.49 -21.28 -20.84
N SER A 128 -23.32 -21.07 -21.87
CA SER A 128 -24.77 -21.26 -21.80
C SER A 128 -25.15 -22.73 -21.65
#